data_AF-A0A4R4XA63-F1
#
_entry.id   AF-A0A4R4XA63-F1
#
_cell.length_a   1.000
_cell.length_b   1.000
_cell.length_c   1.000
_cell.angle_alpha   90.00
_cell.angle_beta   90.00
_cell.angle_gamma   90.00
#
_symmetry.space_group_name_H-M   'P 1'
#
loop_
_entity.id
_entity.type
_entity.pdbx_description
1 polymer ?
#
loop_
_entity_poly.entity_id
_entity_poly.type
_entity_poly.pdbx_seq_one_letter_code
_entity_poly.pdbx_strand_id
1 'polypeptide(L)'
;MPSRSQVRPRTSARSLLGGVLLSAALLYVTRDLTVPVCVLYAVIVVSTVLTARAYIAQDRAVLRADEQQRRADILASPRPTDGVTALRYGDPDERVGHADREAVLELLGERYATGHLTADEHEARATEATQARTRSQLAHVLRNLP
;
A
#
# COMPACT_ATOMS: atom_id res chain seq x y z
N MET A 1 -78.68 -29.10 -41.61
CA MET A 1 -77.47 -29.90 -41.90
C MET A 1 -76.56 -29.13 -42.86
N PRO A 2 -75.35 -28.70 -42.43
CA PRO A 2 -74.27 -28.37 -43.37
C PRO A 2 -73.06 -29.31 -43.20
N SER A 3 -72.62 -29.93 -44.29
CA SER A 3 -71.42 -30.76 -44.32
C SER A 3 -70.16 -29.89 -44.36
N ARG A 4 -69.33 -29.95 -43.33
CA ARG A 4 -67.99 -29.33 -43.32
C ARG A 4 -67.04 -30.14 -44.20
N SER A 5 -66.63 -29.56 -45.32
CA SER A 5 -65.56 -30.07 -46.18
C SER A 5 -64.21 -29.93 -45.46
N GLN A 6 -63.64 -31.05 -45.04
CA GLN A 6 -62.25 -31.08 -44.57
C GLN A 6 -61.31 -30.97 -45.78
N VAL A 7 -60.69 -29.80 -45.93
CA VAL A 7 -59.57 -29.59 -46.86
C VAL A 7 -58.35 -30.29 -46.26
N ARG A 8 -57.97 -31.45 -46.82
CA ARG A 8 -56.66 -32.07 -46.51
C ARG A 8 -55.55 -31.23 -47.14
N PRO A 9 -54.61 -30.68 -46.37
CA PRO A 9 -53.47 -29.99 -46.96
C PRO A 9 -52.58 -31.01 -47.67
N ARG A 10 -52.41 -30.84 -48.98
CA ARG A 10 -51.37 -31.53 -49.76
C ARG A 10 -50.02 -30.92 -49.39
N THR A 11 -49.37 -31.47 -48.36
CA THR A 11 -47.97 -31.17 -48.06
C THR A 11 -47.11 -31.71 -49.21
N SER A 12 -46.67 -30.79 -50.06
CA SER A 12 -45.80 -31.06 -51.20
C SER A 12 -44.42 -31.50 -50.67
N ALA A 13 -43.94 -32.67 -51.10
CA ALA A 13 -42.65 -33.25 -50.69
C ALA A 13 -41.46 -32.28 -50.84
N ARG A 14 -41.57 -31.28 -51.71
CA ARG A 14 -40.56 -30.22 -51.90
C ARG A 14 -40.42 -29.28 -50.70
N SER A 15 -41.48 -29.03 -49.91
CA SER A 15 -41.39 -28.18 -48.72
C SER A 15 -40.70 -28.88 -47.55
N LEU A 16 -40.83 -30.21 -47.48
CA LEU A 16 -40.16 -31.03 -46.46
C LEU A 16 -38.65 -31.11 -46.70
N LEU A 17 -38.23 -31.30 -47.97
CA LEU A 17 -36.81 -31.28 -48.34
C LEU A 17 -36.16 -29.91 -48.08
N GLY A 18 -36.86 -28.81 -48.38
CA GLY A 18 -36.38 -27.46 -48.07
C GLY A 18 -36.18 -27.21 -46.57
N GLY A 19 -37.11 -27.68 -45.73
CA GLY A 19 -37.01 -27.56 -44.26
C GLY A 19 -35.87 -28.37 -43.66
N VAL A 20 -35.61 -29.58 -44.17
CA VAL A 20 -34.50 -30.43 -43.74
C VAL A 20 -33.15 -29.82 -44.11
N LEU A 21 -33.01 -29.29 -45.32
CA LEU A 21 -31.77 -28.63 -45.76
C LEU A 21 -31.50 -27.35 -44.98
N LEU A 22 -32.52 -26.53 -44.69
CA LEU A 22 -32.38 -25.33 -43.87
C LEU A 22 -31.94 -25.67 -42.43
N SER A 23 -32.53 -26.72 -41.83
CA SER A 23 -32.17 -27.16 -40.48
C SER A 23 -30.74 -27.71 -40.43
N ALA A 24 -30.33 -28.48 -41.45
CA ALA A 24 -28.96 -28.99 -41.55
C ALA A 24 -27.94 -27.86 -41.74
N ALA A 25 -28.25 -26.84 -42.54
CA ALA A 25 -27.40 -25.67 -42.73
C ALA A 25 -27.25 -24.84 -41.43
N LEU A 26 -28.35 -24.65 -40.68
CA LEU A 26 -28.32 -23.97 -39.38
C LEU A 26 -27.49 -24.74 -38.35
N LEU A 27 -27.62 -26.07 -38.30
CA LEU A 27 -26.78 -26.92 -37.44
C LEU A 27 -25.30 -26.88 -37.85
N TYR A 28 -25.01 -26.81 -39.15
CA TYR A 28 -23.65 -26.69 -39.64
C TYR A 28 -23.01 -25.34 -39.26
N VAL A 29 -23.72 -24.24 -39.52
CA VAL A 29 -23.25 -22.87 -39.19
C VAL A 29 -23.08 -22.69 -37.69
N THR A 30 -24.03 -23.14 -36.87
CA THR A 30 -23.90 -23.04 -35.41
C THR A 30 -22.74 -23.88 -34.88
N ARG A 31 -22.54 -25.08 -35.43
CA ARG A 31 -21.39 -25.94 -35.06
C ARG A 31 -20.06 -25.31 -35.44
N ASP A 32 -19.98 -24.69 -36.61
CA ASP A 32 -18.75 -24.06 -37.11
C ASP A 32 -18.42 -22.75 -36.38
N LEU A 33 -19.45 -22.03 -35.88
CA LEU A 33 -19.27 -20.84 -35.05
C LEU A 33 -19.02 -21.14 -33.56
N THR A 34 -19.42 -22.31 -33.06
CA THR A 34 -19.25 -22.64 -31.62
C THR A 34 -17.77 -22.70 -31.25
N VAL A 35 -16.94 -23.34 -32.09
CA VAL A 35 -15.50 -23.47 -31.84
C VAL A 35 -14.77 -22.11 -31.78
N PRO A 36 -14.87 -21.22 -32.78
CA PRO A 36 -14.21 -19.92 -32.74
C PRO A 36 -14.74 -19.02 -31.62
N VAL A 37 -16.04 -19.10 -31.28
CA VAL A 37 -16.61 -18.37 -30.14
C VAL A 37 -16.06 -18.88 -28.81
N CYS A 38 -15.93 -20.20 -28.63
CA CYS A 38 -15.32 -20.77 -27.42
C CYS A 38 -13.84 -20.39 -27.30
N VAL A 39 -13.08 -20.39 -28.40
CA VAL A 39 -11.67 -19.95 -28.41
C VAL A 39 -11.56 -18.47 -28.06
N LEU A 40 -12.37 -17.61 -28.67
CA LEU A 40 -12.38 -16.17 -28.38
C LEU A 40 -12.75 -15.91 -26.91
N TYR A 41 -13.75 -16.61 -26.38
CA TYR A 41 -14.11 -16.53 -24.97
C TYR A 41 -12.97 -16.96 -24.06
N ALA A 42 -12.31 -18.08 -24.36
CA ALA A 42 -11.16 -18.56 -23.59
C ALA A 42 -9.99 -17.54 -23.60
N VAL A 43 -9.70 -16.92 -24.75
CA VAL A 43 -8.70 -15.86 -24.86
C VAL A 43 -9.06 -14.65 -24.00
N ILE A 44 -10.32 -14.21 -24.03
CA ILE A 44 -10.80 -13.08 -23.20
C ILE A 44 -10.66 -13.41 -21.71
N VAL A 45 -11.06 -14.61 -21.29
CA VAL A 45 -10.96 -15.04 -19.89
C VAL A 45 -9.51 -15.09 -19.45
N VAL A 46 -8.62 -15.72 -20.23
CA VAL A 46 -7.19 -15.82 -19.92
C VAL A 46 -6.55 -14.43 -19.87
N SER A 47 -6.83 -13.57 -20.84
CA SER A 47 -6.34 -12.18 -20.86
C SER A 47 -6.80 -11.42 -19.62
N THR A 48 -8.07 -11.55 -19.24
CA THR A 48 -8.63 -10.86 -18.05
C THR A 48 -7.93 -11.34 -16.77
N VAL A 49 -7.72 -12.66 -16.63
CA VAL A 49 -7.02 -13.23 -15.47
C VAL A 49 -5.57 -12.77 -15.40
N LEU A 50 -4.86 -12.74 -16.54
CA LEU A 50 -3.48 -12.27 -16.58
C LEU A 50 -3.38 -10.79 -16.20
N THR A 51 -4.26 -9.94 -16.73
CA THR A 51 -4.30 -8.51 -16.37
C THR A 51 -4.63 -8.31 -14.89
N ALA A 52 -5.61 -9.06 -14.35
CA ALA A 52 -5.95 -8.99 -12.93
C ALA A 52 -4.77 -9.43 -12.03
N ARG A 53 -4.05 -10.49 -12.40
CA ARG A 53 -2.86 -10.94 -11.64
C ARG A 53 -1.72 -9.92 -11.71
N ALA A 54 -1.48 -9.32 -12.88
CA ALA A 54 -0.48 -8.29 -13.04
C ALA A 54 -0.82 -7.05 -12.19
N TYR A 55 -2.08 -6.62 -12.20
CA TYR A 55 -2.57 -5.51 -11.39
C TYR A 55 -2.37 -5.77 -9.88
N ILE A 56 -2.76 -6.95 -9.39
CA ILE A 56 -2.56 -7.33 -7.97
C ILE A 56 -1.07 -7.41 -7.62
N ALA A 57 -0.22 -7.87 -8.53
CA ALA A 57 1.22 -7.92 -8.30
C ALA A 57 1.84 -6.51 -8.20
N GLN A 58 1.38 -5.57 -9.03
CA GLN A 58 1.83 -4.18 -9.01
C GLN A 58 1.40 -3.46 -7.73
N ASP A 59 0.16 -3.64 -7.29
CA ASP A 59 -0.34 -3.06 -6.04
C ASP A 59 0.48 -3.52 -4.82
N ARG A 60 0.78 -4.82 -4.77
CA ARG A 60 1.68 -5.38 -3.73
C ARG A 60 3.10 -4.86 -3.81
N ALA A 61 3.61 -4.51 -4.98
CA ALA A 61 4.95 -3.94 -5.13
C ALA A 61 5.00 -2.51 -4.58
N VAL A 62 3.96 -1.71 -4.85
CA VAL A 62 3.84 -0.34 -4.33
C VAL A 62 3.75 -0.35 -2.80
N LEU A 63 2.92 -1.21 -2.22
CA LEU A 63 2.79 -1.32 -0.76
C LEU A 63 4.12 -1.71 -0.08
N ARG A 64 4.89 -2.61 -0.69
CA ARG A 64 6.22 -2.98 -0.17
C ARG A 64 7.23 -1.85 -0.27
N ALA A 65 7.20 -1.09 -1.36
CA ALA A 65 8.08 0.07 -1.55
C ALA A 65 7.78 1.15 -0.50
N ASP A 66 6.50 1.42 -0.23
CA ASP A 66 6.08 2.36 0.80
C ASP A 66 6.51 1.91 2.21
N GLU A 67 6.32 0.62 2.53
CA GLU A 67 6.78 0.05 3.80
C GLU A 67 8.31 0.12 3.94
N GLN A 68 9.05 -0.17 2.87
CA GLN A 68 10.51 -0.05 2.84
C GLN A 68 10.96 1.40 3.04
N GLN A 69 10.31 2.35 2.38
CA GLN A 69 10.60 3.76 2.54
C GLN A 69 10.31 4.21 3.98
N ARG A 70 9.16 3.84 4.54
CA ARG A 70 8.81 4.17 5.93
C ARG A 70 9.82 3.60 6.93
N ARG A 71 10.31 2.38 6.71
CA ARG A 71 11.38 1.78 7.53
C ARG A 71 12.71 2.52 7.36
N ALA A 72 13.05 2.89 6.13
CA ALA A 72 14.25 3.67 5.86
C ALA A 72 14.19 5.04 6.54
N ASP A 73 13.04 5.71 6.49
CA ASP A 73 12.81 7.00 7.15
C ASP A 73 12.92 6.88 8.68
N ILE A 74 12.37 5.81 9.28
CA ILE A 74 12.54 5.54 10.73
C ILE A 74 14.02 5.34 11.10
N LEU A 75 14.80 4.69 10.23
CA LEU A 75 16.23 4.46 10.47
C LEU A 75 17.09 5.70 10.16
N ALA A 76 16.68 6.52 9.20
CA ALA A 76 17.36 7.74 8.80
C ALA A 76 17.01 8.94 9.69
N SER A 77 15.89 8.86 10.42
CA SER A 77 15.55 9.84 11.44
C SER A 77 16.68 9.89 12.47
N PRO A 78 17.26 11.07 12.73
CA PRO A 78 18.28 11.20 13.76
C PRO A 78 17.70 10.70 15.09
N ARG A 79 18.38 9.77 15.76
CA ARG A 79 17.96 9.38 17.09
C ARG A 79 18.16 10.58 18.02
N PRO A 80 17.30 10.79 19.02
CA PRO A 80 17.50 11.87 20.01
C PRO A 80 18.91 11.82 20.65
N THR A 81 19.44 10.62 20.82
CA THR A 81 20.80 10.34 21.32
C THR A 81 21.93 10.75 20.36
N ASP A 82 21.69 10.81 19.05
CA ASP A 82 22.70 11.27 18.09
C ASP A 82 22.95 12.77 18.22
N GLY A 83 21.89 13.55 18.46
CA GLY A 83 21.99 14.98 18.80
C GLY A 83 22.81 15.20 20.06
N VAL A 84 22.53 14.43 21.12
CA VAL A 84 23.29 14.50 22.38
C VAL A 84 24.75 14.09 22.20
N THR A 85 25.02 13.08 21.37
CA THR A 85 26.40 12.65 21.06
C THR A 85 27.14 13.76 20.30
N ALA A 86 26.52 14.34 19.28
CA ALA A 86 27.08 15.48 18.59
C ALA A 86 27.33 16.64 19.56
N LEU A 87 26.40 16.95 20.48
CA LEU A 87 26.53 17.99 21.51
C LEU A 87 27.80 17.81 22.36
N ARG A 88 28.26 16.57 22.54
CA ARG A 88 29.47 16.26 23.32
C ARG A 88 30.79 16.41 22.54
N TYR A 89 30.78 16.35 21.21
CA TYR A 89 31.99 16.33 20.37
C TYR A 89 32.14 17.52 19.40
N GLY A 90 31.15 18.41 19.31
CA GLY A 90 31.22 19.62 18.48
C GLY A 90 31.94 20.79 19.14
N ASP A 91 31.97 21.94 18.44
CA ASP A 91 32.58 23.18 18.93
C ASP A 91 31.81 23.71 20.16
N PRO A 92 32.48 23.93 21.32
CA PRO A 92 31.82 24.38 22.55
C PRO A 92 31.14 25.75 22.45
N ASP A 93 31.57 26.62 21.54
CA ASP A 93 31.03 27.97 21.35
C ASP A 93 29.92 28.03 20.28
N GLU A 94 29.61 26.89 19.65
CA GLU A 94 28.54 26.79 18.68
C GLU A 94 27.18 27.09 19.31
N ARG A 95 26.38 27.90 18.64
CA ARG A 95 25.03 28.25 19.10
C ARG A 95 24.11 27.06 18.91
N VAL A 96 23.39 26.69 19.96
CA VAL A 96 22.44 25.57 19.91
C VAL A 96 21.08 26.01 19.42
N GLY A 97 20.46 25.15 18.62
CA GLY A 97 19.13 25.37 18.07
C GLY A 97 18.02 25.05 19.08
N HIS A 98 16.77 25.11 18.59
CA HIS A 98 15.63 24.59 19.34
C HIS A 98 15.66 23.06 19.42
N ALA A 99 15.97 22.39 18.31
CA ALA A 99 16.05 20.93 18.22
C ALA A 99 17.08 20.33 19.20
N ASP A 100 18.24 20.98 19.35
CA ASP A 100 19.26 20.55 20.32
C ASP A 100 18.75 20.60 21.77
N ARG A 101 18.00 21.65 22.11
CA ARG A 101 17.40 21.80 23.44
C ARG A 101 16.31 20.77 23.69
N GLU A 102 15.45 20.51 22.70
CA GLU A 102 14.42 19.47 22.82
C GLU A 102 15.02 18.09 22.99
N ALA A 103 16.07 17.75 22.25
CA ALA A 103 16.76 16.46 22.40
C ALA A 103 17.35 16.27 23.81
N VAL A 104 17.89 17.33 24.41
CA VAL A 104 18.39 17.28 25.80
C VAL A 104 17.24 17.14 26.80
N LEU A 105 16.12 17.84 26.60
CA LEU A 105 14.95 17.73 27.47
C LEU A 105 14.31 16.33 27.41
N GLU A 106 14.22 15.74 26.22
CA GLU A 106 13.72 14.37 26.05
C GLU A 106 14.59 13.36 26.79
N LEU A 107 15.92 13.48 26.69
CA LEU A 107 16.87 12.64 27.42
C LEU A 107 16.74 12.81 28.94
N LEU A 108 16.60 14.05 29.44
CA LEU A 108 16.36 14.30 30.86
C LEU A 108 15.05 13.64 31.32
N GLY A 109 13.99 13.73 30.52
CA GLY A 109 12.72 13.06 30.77
C GLY A 109 12.84 11.53 30.84
N GLU A 110 13.60 10.92 29.92
CA GLU A 110 13.89 9.48 29.94
C GLU A 110 14.63 9.06 31.22
N ARG A 111 15.63 9.85 31.66
CA ARG A 111 16.40 9.59 32.88
C ARG A 111 15.58 9.78 34.16
N TYR A 112 14.65 10.73 34.15
CA TYR A 112 13.67 10.87 35.22
C TYR A 112 12.71 9.69 35.26
N ALA A 113 12.17 9.26 34.11
CA ALA A 113 11.24 8.13 34.02
C ALA A 113 11.87 6.80 34.44
N THR A 114 13.18 6.63 34.23
CA THR A 114 13.96 5.46 34.66
C THR A 114 14.43 5.55 36.12
N GLY A 115 14.18 6.67 36.81
CA GLY A 115 14.51 6.85 38.23
C GLY A 115 15.97 7.23 38.50
N HIS A 116 16.71 7.64 37.47
CA HIS A 116 18.09 8.11 37.60
C HIS A 116 18.20 9.59 37.99
N LEU A 117 17.11 10.35 37.90
CA LEU A 117 17.00 11.73 38.36
C LEU A 117 15.83 11.83 39.35
N THR A 118 16.01 12.62 40.40
CA THR A 118 14.89 13.08 41.24
C THR A 118 14.07 14.15 40.52
N ALA A 119 12.85 14.43 41.00
CA ALA A 119 11.98 15.45 40.40
C ALA A 119 12.61 16.85 40.43
N ASP A 120 13.22 17.22 41.55
CA ASP A 120 13.87 18.53 41.72
C ASP A 120 15.10 18.67 40.81
N GLU A 121 15.91 17.61 40.67
CA GLU A 121 17.06 17.59 39.76
C GLU A 121 16.64 17.67 38.30
N HIS A 122 15.57 16.98 37.93
CA HIS A 122 15.01 17.05 36.59
C HIS A 122 14.51 18.46 36.27
N GLU A 123 13.74 19.09 37.16
CA GLU A 123 13.21 20.44 36.95
C GLU A 123 14.31 21.50 36.83
N ALA A 124 15.33 21.44 37.71
CA ALA A 124 16.47 22.34 37.67
C ALA A 124 17.24 22.22 36.35
N ARG A 125 17.55 20.98 35.93
CA ARG A 125 18.29 20.72 34.69
C ARG A 125 17.48 21.03 33.44
N ALA A 126 16.17 20.78 33.44
CA ALA A 126 15.28 21.14 32.34
C ALA A 126 15.20 22.66 32.15
N THR A 127 15.14 23.40 33.25
CA THR A 127 15.18 24.87 33.22
C THR A 127 16.50 25.37 32.64
N GLU A 128 17.64 24.82 33.07
CA GLU A 128 18.96 25.18 32.52
C GLU A 128 19.08 24.84 31.02
N ALA A 129 18.55 23.69 30.59
CA ALA A 129 18.55 23.27 29.18
C ALA A 129 17.74 24.22 28.28
N THR A 130 16.57 24.69 28.72
CA THR A 130 15.76 25.63 27.92
C THR A 130 16.45 26.98 27.71
N GLN A 131 17.23 27.42 28.69
CA GLN A 131 17.92 28.71 28.68
C GLN A 131 19.29 28.67 27.98
N ALA A 132 19.83 27.46 27.75
CA ALA A 132 21.11 27.28 27.09
C ALA A 132 21.12 27.88 25.67
N ARG A 133 22.19 28.60 25.36
CA ARG A 133 22.43 29.25 24.06
C ARG A 133 23.62 28.68 23.32
N THR A 134 24.50 27.96 24.02
CA THR A 134 25.71 27.36 23.45
C THR A 134 25.78 25.87 23.73
N ARG A 135 26.57 25.16 22.91
CA ARG A 135 26.82 23.72 23.02
C ARG A 135 27.45 23.36 24.36
N SER A 136 28.40 24.17 24.82
CA SER A 136 29.03 24.05 26.14
C SER A 136 28.04 24.11 27.31
N GLN A 137 27.01 24.95 27.21
CA GLN A 137 25.96 25.05 28.24
C GLN A 137 25.10 23.79 28.26
N LEU A 138 24.68 23.27 27.11
CA LEU A 138 23.95 21.99 27.06
C LEU A 138 24.81 20.80 27.55
N ALA A 139 26.10 20.77 27.19
CA ALA A 139 27.03 19.75 27.67
C ALA A 139 27.23 19.83 29.20
N HIS A 140 27.12 21.01 29.80
CA HIS A 140 27.16 21.20 31.24
C HIS A 140 25.94 20.58 31.94
N VAL A 141 24.73 20.80 31.42
CA VAL A 141 23.49 20.21 31.95
C VAL A 141 23.53 18.68 31.98
N LEU A 142 24.15 18.10 30.96
CA LEU A 142 24.32 16.65 30.80
C LEU A 142 25.52 16.08 31.57
N ARG A 143 26.31 16.92 32.24
CA ARG A 143 27.47 16.46 33.01
C ARG A 143 26.99 15.60 34.18
N ASN A 144 27.72 14.52 34.43
CA ASN A 144 27.46 13.58 35.53
C ASN A 144 26.08 12.90 35.50
N LEU A 145 25.47 12.78 34.31
CA LEU A 145 24.27 11.97 34.12
C LEU A 145 24.68 10.47 34.04
N PRO A 146 24.17 9.58 34.91
CA PRO A 146 24.44 8.15 34.84
C PRO A 146 23.64 7.45 33.71
#